data_AF-X0UX29-F1
#
_entry.id   AF-X0UX29-F1
#
_cell.length_a   1.000
_cell.length_b   1.000
_cell.length_c   1.000
_cell.angle_alpha   90.00
_cell.angle_beta   90.00
_cell.angle_gamma   90.00
#
_symmetry.space_group_name_H-M   'P 1'
#
loop_
_entity.id
_entity.type
_entity.pdbx_description
1 polymer ?
#
loop_
_entity_poly.entity_id
_entity_poly.type
_entity_poly.pdbx_seq_one_letter_code
_entity_poly.pdbx_strand_id
1 'polypeptide(L)'
;MHPSPYTATLSGQLQSTKSMLHFNFAMGKGPASTPPRIANKKARFHFEILDKFEAGIALTGSEVKSLRAGKASLAEAFALIRDGEVFLRDCNISPYPMAGYAQHKATRERKLLLHRREIRK
;
A
#
# COMPACT_ATOMS: atom_id res chain seq x y z
N MET A 1 12.94 -33.94 -25.41
CA MET A 1 13.42 -33.60 -24.06
C MET A 1 14.59 -32.63 -24.21
N HIS A 2 14.35 -31.34 -23.98
CA HIS A 2 15.40 -30.33 -23.91
C HIS A 2 15.37 -29.72 -22.50
N PRO A 3 16.49 -29.70 -21.75
CA PRO A 3 16.57 -29.01 -20.47
C PRO A 3 16.73 -27.50 -20.66
N SER A 4 16.03 -26.71 -19.83
CA SER A 4 16.04 -25.25 -19.82
C SER A 4 17.27 -24.69 -19.07
N PRO A 5 17.91 -23.60 -19.53
CA PRO A 5 19.11 -23.05 -18.91
C PRO A 5 18.75 -21.93 -17.93
N TYR A 6 18.62 -22.24 -16.65
CA TYR A 6 18.55 -21.21 -15.61
C TYR A 6 19.40 -21.61 -14.40
N THR A 7 20.73 -21.57 -14.57
CA THR A 7 21.67 -21.45 -13.45
C THR A 7 22.06 -19.98 -13.31
N ALA A 8 21.80 -19.39 -12.14
CA ALA A 8 22.31 -18.08 -11.77
C ALA A 8 22.98 -18.18 -10.39
N THR A 9 24.31 -18.15 -10.39
CA THR A 9 25.18 -18.00 -9.22
C THR A 9 25.16 -16.53 -8.80
N LEU A 10 25.11 -16.20 -7.49
CA LEU A 10 25.39 -14.85 -7.01
C LEU A 10 26.03 -14.87 -5.61
N SER A 11 27.28 -14.43 -5.57
CA SER A 11 28.10 -14.11 -4.39
C SER A 11 27.99 -12.63 -4.01
N GLY A 12 28.20 -12.29 -2.74
CA GLY A 12 28.52 -10.92 -2.23
C GLY A 12 27.45 -10.34 -1.30
N GLN A 13 27.61 -10.42 0.03
CA GLN A 13 28.31 -9.54 0.99
C GLN A 13 27.42 -8.48 1.67
N LEU A 14 27.30 -8.63 3.00
CA LEU A 14 26.72 -7.68 3.95
C LEU A 14 27.54 -6.39 4.03
N GLN A 15 26.88 -5.24 4.06
CA GLN A 15 27.35 -4.10 4.87
C GLN A 15 26.22 -3.41 5.63
N SER A 16 26.55 -3.13 6.88
CA SER A 16 25.78 -2.52 7.96
C SER A 16 25.65 -1.00 7.80
N THR A 17 24.52 -0.45 8.24
CA THR A 17 24.34 0.77 9.07
C THR A 17 23.19 1.68 8.63
N LYS A 18 22.50 2.23 9.65
CA LYS A 18 21.60 3.40 9.67
C LYS A 18 20.09 3.17 9.43
N SER A 19 19.42 2.90 10.55
CA SER A 19 18.11 3.44 10.97
C SER A 19 17.30 4.23 9.93
N MET A 20 16.39 3.53 9.25
CA MET A 20 15.13 4.09 8.76
C MET A 20 14.16 2.92 8.54
N LEU A 21 13.08 2.87 9.32
CA LEU A 21 12.04 1.86 9.16
C LEU A 21 11.31 2.11 7.83
N HIS A 22 11.67 1.32 6.83
CA HIS A 22 10.98 1.21 5.56
C HIS A 22 10.08 -0.01 5.59
N PHE A 23 8.77 0.18 5.47
CA PHE A 23 7.80 -0.90 5.29
C PHE A 23 7.73 -1.30 3.81
N ASN A 24 8.13 -2.53 3.50
CA ASN A 24 8.06 -3.15 2.18
C ASN A 24 7.10 -4.37 2.24
N PHE A 25 6.10 -4.42 1.36
CA PHE A 25 5.02 -5.43 1.40
C PHE A 25 5.00 -6.35 0.18
N ALA A 26 5.81 -7.42 0.11
CA ALA A 26 6.00 -8.21 -1.11
C ALA A 26 4.77 -9.04 -1.57
N MET A 27 4.51 -9.09 -2.88
CA MET A 27 3.61 -10.05 -3.54
C MET A 27 4.17 -10.44 -4.92
N GLY A 28 4.57 -11.69 -5.09
CA GLY A 28 5.19 -12.18 -6.32
C GLY A 28 4.22 -12.71 -7.38
N LYS A 29 4.65 -12.67 -8.64
CA LYS A 29 5.01 -13.87 -9.42
C LYS A 29 6.10 -13.51 -10.44
N GLY A 30 7.25 -14.20 -10.38
CA GLY A 30 8.43 -14.00 -11.24
C GLY A 30 9.54 -13.18 -10.55
N PRO A 31 10.83 -13.57 -10.68
CA PRO A 31 11.89 -13.15 -9.78
C PRO A 31 12.13 -11.64 -9.84
N ALA A 32 12.22 -11.03 -8.66
CA ALA A 32 12.41 -9.59 -8.39
C ALA A 32 11.19 -8.67 -8.62
N SER A 33 10.00 -9.03 -8.10
CA SER A 33 8.83 -8.12 -8.07
C SER A 33 8.70 -7.41 -6.72
N THR A 34 9.36 -6.27 -6.58
CA THR A 34 9.05 -5.32 -5.51
C THR A 34 7.57 -4.91 -5.66
N PRO A 35 6.77 -5.02 -4.59
CA PRO A 35 5.36 -4.64 -4.62
C PRO A 35 5.21 -3.16 -4.99
N PRO A 36 4.16 -2.78 -5.72
CA PRO A 36 3.94 -1.38 -6.03
C PRO A 36 3.74 -0.59 -4.75
N ARG A 37 4.72 0.28 -4.43
CA ARG A 37 4.66 1.21 -3.31
C ARG A 37 4.03 2.52 -3.79
N ILE A 38 2.79 2.74 -3.40
CA ILE A 38 2.07 3.99 -3.68
C ILE A 38 2.31 4.92 -2.49
N ALA A 39 2.90 6.08 -2.74
CA ALA A 39 3.20 7.08 -1.72
C ALA A 39 2.74 8.46 -2.17
N ASN A 40 2.08 9.21 -1.28
CA ASN A 40 1.76 10.61 -1.54
C ASN A 40 3.01 11.48 -1.32
N LYS A 41 3.78 11.70 -2.41
CA LYS A 41 4.96 12.56 -2.37
C LYS A 41 4.60 14.03 -2.08
N LYS A 42 3.41 14.47 -2.47
CA LYS A 42 2.91 15.85 -2.26
C LYS A 42 2.59 16.16 -0.80
N ALA A 43 2.28 15.15 0.01
CA ALA A 43 1.99 15.33 1.43
C ALA A 43 3.12 16.05 2.19
N ARG A 44 4.39 15.76 1.84
CA ARG A 44 5.56 16.41 2.45
C ARG A 44 5.75 17.88 2.09
N PHE A 45 5.11 18.36 1.03
CA PHE A 45 5.23 19.74 0.56
C PHE A 45 4.09 20.63 1.07
N HIS A 46 2.89 20.06 1.23
CA HIS A 46 1.70 20.79 1.66
C HIS A 46 1.42 20.70 3.16
N PHE A 47 1.94 19.68 3.84
CA PHE A 47 1.65 19.41 5.24
C PHE A 47 2.91 19.12 6.03
N GLU A 48 2.92 19.56 7.29
CA GLU A 48 3.93 19.18 8.26
C GLU A 48 3.57 17.82 8.87
N ILE A 49 4.52 16.87 8.85
CA ILE A 49 4.33 15.52 9.39
C ILE A 49 4.81 15.54 10.84
N LEU A 50 3.88 15.57 11.79
CA LEU A 50 4.18 15.51 13.22
C LEU A 50 4.57 14.09 13.63
N ASP A 51 3.69 13.13 13.35
CA ASP A 51 3.84 11.72 13.72
C ASP A 51 3.51 10.78 12.55
N LYS A 52 4.02 9.54 12.64
CA LYS A 52 3.76 8.49 11.66
C LYS A 52 3.19 7.26 12.37
N PHE A 53 2.06 6.79 11.86
CA PHE A 53 1.41 5.58 12.34
C PHE A 53 1.31 4.56 11.20
N GLU A 54 1.28 3.29 11.56
CA GLU A 54 1.08 2.18 10.64
C GLU A 54 -0.29 1.59 10.83
N ALA A 55 -1.05 1.49 9.75
CA ALA A 55 -2.40 0.97 9.76
C ALA A 55 -2.59 -0.07 8.66
N GLY A 56 -3.35 -1.11 8.96
CA GLY A 56 -3.98 -1.91 7.92
C GLY A 56 -5.13 -1.14 7.26
N ILE A 57 -5.41 -1.38 5.98
CA ILE A 57 -6.57 -0.79 5.28
C ILE A 57 -7.54 -1.91 4.91
N ALA A 58 -8.82 -1.76 5.25
CA ALA A 58 -9.85 -2.72 4.88
C ALA A 58 -10.22 -2.59 3.39
N LEU A 59 -9.63 -3.44 2.55
CA LEU A 59 -9.80 -3.45 1.09
C LEU A 59 -10.67 -4.60 0.60
N THR A 60 -11.35 -4.39 -0.52
CA THR A 60 -12.09 -5.42 -1.27
C THR A 60 -11.19 -6.06 -2.32
N GLY A 61 -11.53 -7.28 -2.75
CA GLY A 61 -10.71 -8.04 -3.71
C GLY A 61 -10.43 -7.30 -5.03
N SER A 62 -11.38 -6.50 -5.53
CA SER A 62 -11.19 -5.67 -6.72
C SER A 62 -10.21 -4.51 -6.49
N GLU A 63 -10.18 -3.94 -5.29
CA GLU A 63 -9.24 -2.85 -4.95
C GLU A 63 -7.82 -3.37 -4.83
N VAL A 64 -7.64 -4.56 -4.23
CA VAL A 64 -6.33 -5.21 -4.16
C VAL A 64 -5.77 -5.42 -5.57
N LYS A 65 -6.61 -5.81 -6.54
CA LYS A 65 -6.22 -5.94 -7.94
C LYS A 65 -5.84 -4.60 -8.56
N SER A 66 -6.62 -3.53 -8.35
CA SER A 66 -6.30 -2.18 -8.83
C SER A 66 -5.00 -1.63 -8.25
N LEU A 67 -4.77 -1.81 -6.94
CA LEU A 67 -3.55 -1.39 -6.25
C LEU A 67 -2.32 -2.12 -6.78
N ARG A 68 -2.43 -3.43 -7.04
CA ARG A 68 -1.36 -4.19 -7.69
C ARG A 68 -1.05 -3.71 -9.10
N ALA A 69 -2.05 -3.18 -9.80
CA ALA A 69 -1.87 -2.53 -11.09
C ALA A 69 -1.36 -1.07 -10.99
N GLY A 70 -1.06 -0.57 -9.78
CA GLY A 70 -0.61 0.81 -9.56
C GLY A 70 -1.71 1.87 -9.75
N LYS A 71 -2.98 1.46 -9.84
CA LYS A 71 -4.12 2.35 -10.14
C LYS A 71 -4.76 2.89 -8.87
N ALA A 72 -3.99 3.62 -8.06
CA ALA A 72 -4.52 4.36 -6.92
C ALA A 72 -3.80 5.69 -6.70
N SER A 73 -4.54 6.67 -6.20
CA SER A 73 -4.05 7.99 -5.82
C SER A 73 -4.43 8.31 -4.38
N LEU A 74 -3.44 8.74 -3.61
CA LEU A 74 -3.57 9.20 -2.23
C LEU A 74 -3.37 10.73 -2.12
N ALA A 75 -3.39 11.45 -3.25
CA ALA A 75 -3.01 12.86 -3.30
C ALA A 75 -3.85 13.74 -2.36
N GLU A 76 -5.17 13.50 -2.32
CA GLU A 76 -6.16 14.25 -1.56
C GLU A 76 -6.71 13.46 -0.36
N ALA A 77 -6.20 12.25 -0.14
CA ALA A 77 -6.74 11.36 0.87
C ALA A 77 -6.38 11.82 2.29
N PHE A 78 -7.34 11.79 3.21
CA PHE A 78 -7.15 12.11 4.61
C PHE A 78 -7.84 11.10 5.54
N ALA A 79 -7.36 11.00 6.77
CA ALA A 79 -7.95 10.15 7.80
C ALA A 79 -8.95 10.94 8.65
N LEU A 80 -10.10 10.35 8.92
CA LEU A 80 -11.19 10.90 9.71
C LEU A 80 -11.47 9.97 10.89
N ILE A 81 -11.42 10.51 12.11
CA ILE A 81 -11.70 9.75 13.33
C ILE A 81 -13.17 9.97 13.70
N ARG A 82 -13.95 8.90 13.79
CA ARG A 82 -15.37 8.90 14.22
C ARG A 82 -15.63 7.73 15.14
N ASP A 83 -16.22 8.00 16.30
CA ASP A 83 -16.63 6.98 17.28
C ASP A 83 -15.52 6.01 17.72
N GLY A 84 -14.27 6.50 17.74
CA GLY A 84 -13.09 5.69 18.10
C GLY A 84 -12.60 4.76 16.98
N GLU A 85 -13.12 4.93 15.77
CA GLU A 85 -12.65 4.28 14.55
C GLU A 85 -12.04 5.31 13.60
N VAL A 86 -11.12 4.87 12.74
CA VAL A 86 -10.46 5.74 11.77
C VAL A 86 -10.84 5.31 10.36
N PHE A 87 -11.25 6.27 9.55
CA PHE A 87 -11.66 6.06 8.17
C PHE A 87 -10.80 6.90 7.23
N LEU A 88 -10.28 6.29 6.18
CA LEU A 88 -9.61 6.97 5.09
C LEU A 88 -10.66 7.45 4.08
N ARG A 89 -10.76 8.78 3.90
CA ARG A 89 -11.59 9.44 2.87
C ARG A 89 -10.73 9.95 1.72
N ASP A 90 -11.38 10.21 0.59
CA ASP A 90 -10.80 10.80 -0.64
C ASP A 90 -9.58 10.06 -1.21
N CYS A 91 -9.39 8.81 -0.79
CA CYS A 91 -8.53 7.86 -1.48
C CYS A 91 -9.23 7.40 -2.76
N ASN A 92 -8.62 7.72 -3.90
CA ASN A 92 -9.13 7.31 -5.20
C ASN A 92 -8.42 6.02 -5.64
N ILE A 93 -9.15 4.91 -5.69
CA ILE A 93 -8.66 3.66 -6.29
C ILE A 93 -9.46 3.43 -7.56
N SER A 94 -8.80 3.46 -8.72
CA SER A 94 -9.53 3.31 -9.98
C SER A 94 -10.18 1.92 -10.04
N PRO A 95 -11.44 1.81 -10.50
CA PRO A 95 -12.12 0.53 -10.64
C PRO A 95 -11.29 -0.44 -11.51
N TYR A 96 -11.33 -1.73 -11.17
CA TYR A 96 -10.59 -2.72 -11.92
C TYR A 96 -11.44 -3.13 -13.15
N PRO A 97 -10.96 -2.93 -14.40
CA PRO A 97 -11.77 -3.17 -15.59
C PRO A 97 -12.27 -4.62 -15.69
N MET A 98 -11.51 -5.57 -15.15
CA MET A 98 -11.84 -7.00 -15.17
C MET A 98 -12.48 -7.49 -13.86
N ALA A 99 -13.10 -6.59 -13.07
CA ALA A 99 -13.83 -6.99 -11.86
C ALA A 99 -15.23 -7.55 -12.16
N GLY A 100 -15.80 -7.27 -13.34
CA GLY A 100 -17.18 -7.65 -13.67
C GLY A 100 -18.17 -7.13 -12.63
N TYR A 101 -18.97 -8.04 -12.06
CA TYR A 101 -19.99 -7.73 -11.05
C TYR A 101 -19.44 -7.36 -9.67
N ALA A 102 -18.18 -7.68 -9.36
CA ALA A 102 -17.54 -7.39 -8.07
C ALA A 102 -16.83 -6.02 -8.07
N GLN A 103 -17.40 -5.03 -8.76
CA GLN A 103 -16.80 -3.70 -8.90
C GLN A 103 -16.93 -2.89 -7.60
N HIS A 104 -15.92 -2.09 -7.28
CA HIS A 104 -15.93 -1.19 -6.12
C HIS A 104 -16.12 0.27 -6.56
N LYS A 105 -16.63 1.10 -5.63
CA LYS A 105 -16.63 2.57 -5.80
C LYS A 105 -15.23 3.13 -5.56
N ALA A 106 -14.76 3.98 -6.45
CA ALA A 106 -13.39 4.49 -6.43
C ALA A 106 -13.07 5.32 -5.17
N THR A 107 -14.02 6.17 -4.77
CA THR A 107 -13.93 7.13 -3.66
C THR A 107 -14.60 6.64 -2.37
N ARG A 108 -14.77 5.32 -2.20
CA ARG A 108 -15.39 4.80 -0.98
C ARG A 108 -14.55 5.09 0.26
N GLU A 109 -15.22 5.28 1.38
CA GLU A 109 -14.56 5.30 2.69
C GLU A 109 -13.97 3.93 3.01
N ARG A 110 -12.75 3.91 3.53
CA ARG A 110 -12.05 2.67 3.89
C ARG A 110 -11.64 2.73 5.34
N LYS A 111 -12.06 1.73 6.13
CA LYS A 111 -11.68 1.64 7.54
C LYS A 111 -10.18 1.36 7.66
N LEU A 112 -9.52 2.13 8.50
CA LEU A 112 -8.15 1.89 8.93
C LEU A 112 -8.17 1.03 10.19
N LEU A 113 -7.38 -0.04 10.15
CA LEU A 113 -7.19 -0.99 11.24
C LEU A 113 -5.98 -0.50 12.03
N LEU A 114 -6.25 0.37 12.99
CA LEU A 114 -5.27 0.93 13.94
C LEU A 114 -5.51 0.33 15.33
N HIS A 115 -4.45 0.27 16.15
CA HIS A 115 -4.61 -0.12 17.54
C HIS A 115 -5.33 0.97 18.32
N ARG A 116 -6.24 0.59 19.22
CA ARG A 116 -7.03 1.52 20.04
C ARG A 116 -6.17 2.48 20.89
N ARG A 117 -4.93 2.09 21.22
CA ARG A 117 -3.95 2.93 21.92
C ARG A 117 -3.40 4.05 21.04
N GLU A 118 -3.24 3.81 19.74
CA GLU A 118 -2.75 4.80 18.77
C GLU A 118 -3.83 5.82 18.42
N ILE A 119 -5.10 5.40 18.36
CA ILE A 119 -6.24 6.28 18.07
C ILE A 119 -6.47 7.32 19.19
N ARG A 120 -6.10 6.99 20.43
CA ARG A 120 -6.32 7.85 21.61
C ARG A 120 -5.12 8.77 21.91
N LYS A 121 -4.00 8.55 21.24
CA LYS A 121 -2.78 9.31 21.46
C LYS A 121 -2.85 10.65 20.75
#